data_AF-A0A4Q4NCU2-F1
#
_entry.id   AF-A0A4Q4NCU2-F1
#
_cell.length_a   1.000
_cell.length_b   1.000
_cell.length_c   1.000
_cell.angle_alpha   90.00
_cell.angle_beta   90.00
_cell.angle_gamma   90.00
#
_symmetry.space_group_name_H-M   'P 1'
#
loop_
_entity.id
_entity.type
_entity.pdbx_description
1 polymer ?
#
loop_
_entity_poly.entity_id
_entity_poly.type
_entity_poly.pdbx_seq_one_letter_code
_entity_poly.pdbx_strand_id
1 'polypeptide(L)'
;MTSTIPNALNGAAKTHVVPAGRGYAFTVKAGSHLRIIDLHGEQVVDMMAWRAPYSSDTKCEHFSTSYTRWFLGSQAPPAVGQYLYTNHAKKMFQVVEDRVKVHDMQYMACNPALYAEIGKAEHRSCAGNFAEAMTTYLKENVDPDAKFEWFQVHDPFNNFSEHAILHNEGLDGI
;
A
#
# COMPACT_ATOMS: atom_id res chain seq x y z
N MET A 1 17.55 -21.84 2.12
CA MET A 1 18.83 -21.11 2.12
C MET A 1 18.62 -19.82 2.90
N THR A 2 19.40 -19.59 3.95
CA THR A 2 19.32 -18.38 4.76
C THR A 2 19.76 -17.19 3.93
N SER A 3 18.79 -16.35 3.55
CA SER A 3 19.03 -15.12 2.79
C SER A 3 19.82 -14.12 3.65
N THR A 4 21.10 -13.94 3.35
CA THR A 4 21.99 -12.94 3.97
C THR A 4 21.74 -11.56 3.35
N ILE A 5 20.53 -11.04 3.48
CA ILE A 5 20.16 -9.67 3.11
C ILE A 5 20.66 -8.76 4.27
N PRO A 6 21.64 -7.87 4.06
CA PRO A 6 22.11 -6.97 5.11
C PRO A 6 20.94 -6.17 5.68
N ASN A 7 20.73 -6.24 6.99
CA ASN A 7 19.55 -5.64 7.60
C ASN A 7 19.84 -4.18 7.98
N ALA A 8 19.22 -3.18 7.34
CA ALA A 8 19.29 -1.80 7.86
C ALA A 8 18.48 -1.60 9.15
N LEU A 9 17.69 -2.60 9.56
CA LEU A 9 16.90 -2.56 10.79
C LEU A 9 17.66 -3.25 11.92
N ASN A 10 18.02 -2.47 12.94
CA ASN A 10 18.56 -3.01 14.19
C ASN A 10 17.41 -3.37 15.14
N GLY A 11 17.40 -4.60 15.69
CA GLY A 11 16.44 -5.04 16.72
C GLY A 11 15.67 -6.33 16.39
N ALA A 12 14.87 -6.80 17.34
CA ALA A 12 14.00 -7.97 17.16
C ALA A 12 12.80 -7.60 16.26
N ALA A 13 12.66 -8.27 15.12
CA ALA A 13 11.56 -8.05 14.18
C ALA A 13 10.40 -9.04 14.43
N LYS A 14 9.18 -8.52 14.59
CA LYS A 14 7.97 -9.36 14.47
C LYS A 14 7.73 -9.63 12.99
N THR A 15 7.81 -10.89 12.59
CA THR A 15 7.63 -11.30 11.18
C THR A 15 6.25 -11.93 10.99
N HIS A 16 5.61 -11.62 9.86
CA HIS A 16 4.36 -12.26 9.43
C HIS A 16 4.44 -12.53 7.92
N VAL A 17 4.01 -13.71 7.50
CA VAL A 17 3.90 -14.07 6.08
C VAL A 17 2.44 -13.93 5.67
N VAL A 18 2.15 -13.02 4.74
CA VAL A 18 0.80 -12.85 4.20
C VAL A 18 0.57 -13.94 3.15
N PRO A 19 -0.47 -14.79 3.30
CA PRO A 19 -0.77 -15.79 2.27
C PRO A 19 -1.14 -15.13 0.93
N ALA A 20 -0.85 -15.83 -0.17
CA ALA A 20 -1.21 -15.35 -1.50
C ALA A 20 -2.71 -15.03 -1.60
N GLY A 21 -3.03 -13.89 -2.21
CA GLY A 21 -4.40 -13.42 -2.35
C GLY A 21 -5.08 -13.04 -1.03
N ARG A 22 -4.34 -12.74 0.05
CA ARG A 22 -4.88 -12.27 1.34
C ARG A 22 -4.28 -10.93 1.75
N GLY A 23 -4.92 -10.28 2.71
CA GLY A 23 -4.45 -9.05 3.35
C GLY A 23 -4.05 -9.29 4.80
N TYR A 24 -3.27 -8.39 5.37
CA TYR A 24 -2.92 -8.39 6.79
C TYR A 24 -2.82 -6.94 7.30
N ALA A 25 -3.46 -6.66 8.44
CA ALA A 25 -3.46 -5.35 9.07
C ALA A 25 -2.82 -5.43 10.46
N PHE A 26 -1.99 -4.44 10.78
CA PHE A 26 -1.26 -4.35 12.04
C PHE A 26 -0.86 -2.91 12.33
N THR A 27 -0.56 -2.60 13.60
CA THR A 27 -0.07 -1.27 13.99
C THR A 27 1.44 -1.14 13.83
N VAL A 28 1.87 -0.01 13.29
CA VAL A 28 3.26 0.45 13.33
C VAL A 28 3.36 1.65 14.28
N LYS A 29 4.24 1.56 15.29
CA LYS A 29 4.50 2.66 16.22
C LYS A 29 5.42 3.70 15.58
N ALA A 30 5.23 4.97 15.90
CA ALA A 30 6.16 6.02 15.49
C ALA A 30 7.60 5.70 15.92
N GLY A 31 8.56 5.91 15.02
CA GLY A 31 9.96 5.57 15.23
C GLY A 31 10.31 4.08 15.05
N SER A 32 9.32 3.21 14.81
CA SER A 32 9.56 1.82 14.39
C SER A 32 9.70 1.72 12.87
N HIS A 33 10.17 0.56 12.42
CA HIS A 33 10.36 0.28 11.00
C HIS A 33 9.42 -0.82 10.53
N LEU A 34 8.97 -0.68 9.28
CA LEU A 34 8.26 -1.70 8.52
C LEU A 34 9.16 -2.11 7.35
N ARG A 35 9.29 -3.42 7.12
CA ARG A 35 9.87 -3.96 5.90
C ARG A 35 8.89 -4.89 5.22
N ILE A 36 8.67 -4.65 3.93
CA ILE A 36 7.96 -5.55 3.03
C ILE A 36 9.01 -6.34 2.26
N ILE A 37 8.89 -7.66 2.24
CA ILE A 37 9.83 -8.57 1.59
C ILE A 37 9.03 -9.41 0.61
N ASP A 38 9.42 -9.37 -0.66
CA ASP A 38 9.00 -10.37 -1.63
C ASP A 38 9.82 -11.66 -1.41
N LEU A 39 9.14 -12.72 -0.99
CA LEU A 39 9.77 -13.99 -0.60
C LEU A 39 10.20 -14.83 -1.81
N HIS A 40 9.52 -14.69 -2.93
CA HIS A 40 9.66 -15.57 -4.10
C HIS A 40 9.99 -14.82 -5.38
N GLY A 41 9.89 -13.49 -5.39
CA GLY A 41 9.98 -12.67 -6.59
C GLY A 41 8.62 -12.48 -7.24
N GLU A 42 8.49 -11.40 -8.00
CA GLU A 42 7.36 -11.06 -8.89
C GLU A 42 6.01 -10.79 -8.19
N GLN A 43 5.96 -10.76 -6.85
CA GLN A 43 4.72 -10.50 -6.13
C GLN A 43 4.54 -9.01 -5.85
N VAL A 44 3.53 -8.39 -6.46
CA VAL A 44 3.10 -7.02 -6.12
C VAL A 44 2.36 -6.99 -4.78
N VAL A 45 2.58 -5.94 -3.98
CA VAL A 45 1.90 -5.74 -2.70
C VAL A 45 1.31 -4.33 -2.59
N ASP A 46 -0.02 -4.24 -2.58
CA ASP A 46 -0.73 -3.00 -2.30
C ASP A 46 -0.62 -2.67 -0.82
N MET A 47 -0.01 -1.52 -0.50
CA MET A 47 0.09 -1.01 0.86
C MET A 47 -0.77 0.25 1.02
N MET A 48 -1.60 0.24 2.06
CA MET A 48 -2.35 1.41 2.53
C MET A 48 -2.10 1.59 4.02
N ALA A 49 -2.31 2.79 4.54
CA ALA A 49 -2.09 3.08 5.96
C ALA A 49 -2.99 4.20 6.46
N TRP A 50 -3.38 4.09 7.73
CA TRP A 50 -4.14 5.10 8.47
C TRP A 50 -3.31 5.56 9.67
N ARG A 51 -3.53 6.79 10.11
CA ARG A 51 -3.01 7.31 11.38
C ARG A 51 -4.08 7.12 12.44
N ALA A 52 -3.66 6.65 13.62
CA ALA A 52 -4.54 6.59 14.79
C ALA A 52 -4.96 8.01 15.24
N PRO A 53 -6.17 8.17 15.82
CA PRO A 53 -7.18 7.14 16.07
C PRO A 53 -7.86 6.66 14.78
N TYR A 54 -8.12 5.36 14.71
CA TYR A 54 -8.75 4.71 13.56
C TYR A 54 -10.27 4.71 13.72
N SER A 55 -10.99 4.95 12.63
CA SER A 55 -12.42 4.70 12.54
C SER A 55 -12.72 4.13 11.14
N SER A 56 -13.89 3.51 10.98
CA SER A 56 -14.39 3.08 9.67
C SER A 56 -14.85 4.25 8.79
N ASP A 57 -14.81 5.50 9.28
CA ASP A 57 -15.13 6.68 8.48
C ASP A 57 -13.93 7.06 7.57
N THR A 58 -14.26 7.34 6.32
CA THR A 58 -13.40 7.92 5.27
C THR A 58 -12.70 9.24 5.64
N LYS A 59 -13.08 9.88 6.77
CA LYS A 59 -12.48 11.12 7.26
C LYS A 59 -11.20 10.94 8.07
N CYS A 60 -10.79 9.71 8.35
CA CYS A 60 -9.55 9.47 9.08
C CYS A 60 -8.32 9.98 8.30
N GLU A 61 -7.28 10.37 9.03
CA GLU A 61 -6.00 10.71 8.39
C GLU A 61 -5.38 9.42 7.83
N HIS A 62 -5.10 9.38 6.53
CA HIS A 62 -4.63 8.20 5.83
C HIS A 62 -3.53 8.54 4.82
N PHE A 63 -2.75 7.54 4.42
CA PHE A 63 -1.78 7.65 3.34
C PHE A 63 -2.47 8.13 2.06
N SER A 64 -1.84 9.06 1.36
CA SER A 64 -2.35 9.58 0.10
C SER A 64 -1.25 9.63 -0.96
N THR A 65 -1.50 8.91 -2.07
CA THR A 65 -0.62 8.91 -3.24
C THR A 65 -0.56 10.30 -3.89
N SER A 66 -1.68 11.01 -3.97
CA SER A 66 -1.76 12.35 -4.58
C SER A 66 -0.98 13.40 -3.78
N TYR A 67 -1.12 13.43 -2.45
CA TYR A 67 -0.31 14.31 -1.60
C TYR A 67 1.16 13.95 -1.67
N THR A 68 1.49 12.66 -1.72
CA THR A 68 2.87 12.21 -1.89
C THR A 68 3.46 12.74 -3.19
N ARG A 69 2.80 12.54 -4.34
CA ARG A 69 3.27 13.07 -5.63
C ARG A 69 3.41 14.59 -5.64
N TRP A 70 2.46 15.31 -5.02
CA TRP A 70 2.53 16.76 -4.87
C TRP A 70 3.79 17.21 -4.11
N PHE A 71 4.06 16.63 -2.94
CA PHE A 71 5.22 17.00 -2.12
C PHE A 71 6.55 16.57 -2.73
N LEU A 72 6.57 15.49 -3.52
CA LEU A 72 7.75 15.07 -4.27
C LEU A 72 7.96 15.88 -5.56
N GLY A 73 6.92 16.55 -6.06
CA GLY A 73 6.94 17.19 -7.37
C GLY A 73 7.16 16.19 -8.51
N SER A 74 6.75 14.93 -8.33
CA SER A 74 7.07 13.83 -9.24
C SER A 74 5.99 12.75 -9.25
N GLN A 75 5.82 12.11 -10.41
CA GLN A 75 4.98 10.91 -10.57
C GLN A 75 5.72 9.63 -10.15
N ALA A 76 7.05 9.71 -10.00
CA ALA A 76 7.87 8.59 -9.56
C ALA A 76 7.62 8.26 -8.07
N PRO A 77 7.82 7.00 -7.66
CA PRO A 77 7.85 6.61 -6.25
C PRO A 77 8.91 7.40 -5.45
N PRO A 78 8.72 7.54 -4.11
CA PRO A 78 9.72 8.14 -3.25
C PRO A 78 11.03 7.32 -3.27
N ALA A 79 12.13 8.01 -3.52
CA ALA A 79 13.48 7.48 -3.33
C ALA A 79 13.82 7.35 -1.84
N VAL A 80 14.92 6.63 -1.54
CA VAL A 80 15.49 6.57 -0.19
C VAL A 80 15.76 8.00 0.32
N GLY A 81 15.31 8.27 1.55
CA GLY A 81 15.34 9.56 2.21
C GLY A 81 14.04 10.38 2.05
N GLN A 82 13.20 10.06 1.07
CA GLN A 82 11.93 10.75 0.82
C GLN A 82 10.77 10.12 1.63
N TYR A 83 9.62 10.79 1.61
CA TYR A 83 8.49 10.48 2.48
C TYR A 83 7.23 10.14 1.70
N LEU A 84 6.44 9.24 2.28
CA LEU A 84 5.01 9.09 2.01
C LEU A 84 4.23 10.08 2.87
N TYR A 85 3.20 10.70 2.30
CA TYR A 85 2.40 11.73 2.94
C TYR A 85 0.96 11.31 3.16
N THR A 86 0.32 11.92 4.15
CA THR A 86 -1.11 11.75 4.42
C THR A 86 -1.96 12.75 3.64
N ASN A 87 -3.25 12.48 3.57
CA ASN A 87 -4.28 13.44 3.11
C ASN A 87 -4.34 14.74 3.94
N HIS A 88 -3.66 14.82 5.09
CA HIS A 88 -3.51 16.02 5.90
C HIS A 88 -2.17 16.74 5.68
N ALA A 89 -1.47 16.45 4.58
CA ALA A 89 -0.16 17.02 4.26
C ALA A 89 0.93 16.78 5.33
N LYS A 90 0.86 15.66 6.06
CA LYS A 90 1.85 15.27 7.05
C LYS A 90 2.68 14.10 6.57
N LYS A 91 3.97 14.06 6.96
CA LYS A 91 4.83 12.89 6.75
C LYS A 91 4.27 11.69 7.53
N MET A 92 4.24 10.53 6.89
CA MET A 92 3.76 9.27 7.46
C MET A 92 4.87 8.23 7.57
N PHE A 93 5.49 7.89 6.44
CA PHE A 93 6.63 6.97 6.38
C PHE A 93 7.79 7.63 5.65
N GLN A 94 9.01 7.29 6.04
CA GLN A 94 10.21 7.60 5.27
C GLN A 94 10.69 6.31 4.62
N VAL A 95 11.06 6.38 3.34
CA VAL A 95 11.78 5.29 2.69
C VAL A 95 13.22 5.34 3.19
N VAL A 96 13.63 4.35 4.00
CA VAL A 96 14.98 4.29 4.56
C VAL A 96 15.89 3.32 3.83
N GLU A 97 15.32 2.35 3.14
CA GLU A 97 16.02 1.35 2.34
C GLU A 97 15.07 0.88 1.23
N ASP A 98 15.57 0.81 0.00
CA ASP A 98 14.85 0.22 -1.13
C ASP A 98 15.84 -0.49 -2.05
N ARG A 99 15.58 -1.78 -2.26
CA ARG A 99 16.40 -2.66 -3.10
C ARG A 99 15.79 -2.93 -4.46
N VAL A 100 14.49 -2.73 -4.59
CA VAL A 100 13.73 -3.06 -5.79
C VAL A 100 13.63 -1.84 -6.69
N LYS A 101 13.47 -0.64 -6.10
CA LYS A 101 13.43 0.66 -6.81
C LYS A 101 12.27 0.81 -7.79
N VAL A 102 11.34 -0.15 -7.78
CA VAL A 102 10.21 -0.24 -8.69
C VAL A 102 8.97 -0.37 -7.83
N HIS A 103 8.14 0.67 -7.88
CA HIS A 103 6.88 0.79 -7.17
C HIS A 103 5.94 1.65 -8.01
N ASP A 104 4.65 1.64 -7.69
CA ASP A 104 3.66 2.51 -8.33
C ASP A 104 2.79 3.24 -7.30
N MET A 105 2.32 4.42 -7.69
CA MET A 105 1.38 5.26 -6.94
C MET A 105 0.22 5.76 -7.81
N GLN A 106 0.07 5.27 -9.03
CA GLN A 106 -0.85 5.82 -10.03
C GLN A 106 -2.12 5.00 -10.16
N TYR A 107 -2.03 3.69 -9.98
CA TYR A 107 -3.17 2.81 -10.16
C TYR A 107 -3.83 2.46 -8.83
N MET A 108 -5.15 2.36 -8.90
CA MET A 108 -5.99 1.88 -7.81
C MET A 108 -5.70 0.40 -7.52
N ALA A 109 -6.09 -0.05 -6.33
CA ALA A 109 -6.13 -1.47 -6.03
C ALA A 109 -7.11 -2.19 -6.97
N CYS A 110 -6.72 -3.38 -7.46
CA CYS A 110 -7.70 -4.22 -8.16
C CYS A 110 -8.90 -4.50 -7.23
N ASN A 111 -10.11 -4.51 -7.78
CA ASN A 111 -11.35 -4.53 -7.00
C ASN A 111 -12.42 -5.44 -7.63
N PRO A 112 -13.47 -5.82 -6.89
CA PRO A 112 -14.48 -6.75 -7.38
C PRO A 112 -15.19 -6.28 -8.65
N ALA A 113 -15.43 -4.97 -8.79
CA ALA A 113 -16.09 -4.42 -9.97
C ALA A 113 -15.22 -4.61 -11.24
N LEU A 114 -13.91 -4.34 -11.17
CA LEU A 114 -13.00 -4.56 -12.29
C LEU A 114 -12.95 -6.04 -12.72
N TYR A 115 -12.97 -6.97 -11.77
CA TYR A 115 -12.99 -8.40 -12.10
C TYR A 115 -14.34 -8.85 -12.69
N ALA A 116 -15.46 -8.28 -12.23
CA ALA A 116 -16.77 -8.57 -12.80
C ALA A 116 -16.86 -8.18 -14.28
N GLU A 117 -16.33 -7.01 -14.66
CA GLU A 117 -16.30 -6.53 -16.06
C GLU A 117 -15.58 -7.49 -17.02
N ILE A 118 -14.57 -8.22 -16.54
CA ILE A 118 -13.82 -9.20 -17.34
C ILE A 118 -14.33 -10.64 -17.17
N GLY A 119 -15.53 -10.82 -16.60
CA GLY A 119 -16.17 -12.13 -16.43
C GLY A 119 -15.58 -12.98 -15.30
N LYS A 120 -14.92 -12.37 -14.31
CA LYS A 120 -14.26 -13.05 -13.18
C LYS A 120 -14.78 -12.59 -11.81
N ALA A 121 -16.09 -12.47 -11.65
CA ALA A 121 -16.72 -11.92 -10.43
C ALA A 121 -16.28 -12.58 -9.10
N GLU A 122 -15.95 -13.88 -9.11
CA GLU A 122 -15.52 -14.63 -7.92
C GLU A 122 -14.03 -14.47 -7.58
N HIS A 123 -13.29 -13.67 -8.36
CA HIS A 123 -11.85 -13.49 -8.18
C HIS A 123 -11.56 -12.59 -6.97
N ARG A 124 -10.61 -13.01 -6.13
CA ARG A 124 -10.15 -12.18 -5.01
C ARG A 124 -9.47 -10.92 -5.52
N SER A 125 -9.61 -9.82 -4.80
CA SER A 125 -9.08 -8.53 -5.23
C SER A 125 -8.33 -7.86 -4.08
N CYS A 126 -7.34 -7.02 -4.39
CA CYS A 126 -6.57 -6.30 -3.39
C CYS A 126 -7.48 -5.43 -2.50
N ALA A 127 -8.46 -4.74 -3.09
CA ALA A 127 -9.44 -3.96 -2.33
C ALA A 127 -10.30 -4.84 -1.40
N GLY A 128 -10.75 -6.01 -1.88
CA GLY A 128 -11.49 -6.97 -1.04
C GLY A 128 -10.61 -7.56 0.09
N ASN A 129 -9.38 -7.94 -0.23
CA ASN A 129 -8.40 -8.46 0.73
C ASN A 129 -8.09 -7.43 1.83
N PHE A 130 -7.95 -6.16 1.43
CA PHE A 130 -7.74 -5.06 2.35
C PHE A 130 -8.95 -4.87 3.27
N ALA A 131 -10.15 -4.81 2.70
CA ALA A 131 -11.39 -4.64 3.44
C ALA A 131 -11.62 -5.75 4.48
N GLU A 132 -11.37 -7.01 4.11
CA GLU A 132 -11.39 -8.15 5.03
C GLU A 132 -10.41 -7.95 6.20
N ALA A 133 -9.14 -7.66 5.89
CA ALA A 133 -8.10 -7.49 6.91
C ALA A 133 -8.36 -6.30 7.85
N MET A 134 -8.80 -5.17 7.30
CA MET A 134 -9.12 -3.98 8.07
C MET A 134 -10.36 -4.19 8.93
N THR A 135 -11.39 -4.86 8.42
CA THR A 135 -12.57 -5.24 9.21
C THR A 135 -12.17 -6.09 10.41
N THR A 136 -11.36 -7.14 10.22
CA THR A 136 -10.86 -7.96 11.32
C THR A 136 -10.09 -7.11 12.34
N TYR A 137 -9.17 -6.28 11.88
CA TYR A 137 -8.38 -5.42 12.76
C TYR A 137 -9.23 -4.45 13.57
N LEU A 138 -10.19 -3.77 12.95
CA LEU A 138 -11.06 -2.82 13.63
C LEU A 138 -11.96 -3.51 14.67
N LYS A 139 -12.48 -4.70 14.36
CA LYS A 139 -13.28 -5.50 15.30
C LYS A 139 -12.51 -5.92 16.54
N GLU A 140 -11.24 -6.26 16.36
CA GLU A 140 -10.38 -6.71 17.46
C GLU A 140 -9.85 -5.55 18.32
N ASN A 141 -9.75 -4.33 17.78
CA ASN A 141 -8.97 -3.25 18.43
C ASN A 141 -9.73 -1.93 18.63
N VAL A 142 -10.89 -1.74 17.99
CA VAL A 142 -11.59 -0.44 17.95
C VAL A 142 -13.06 -0.59 18.30
N ASP A 143 -13.82 -1.34 17.50
CA ASP A 143 -15.27 -1.51 17.63
C ASP A 143 -15.68 -2.89 17.09
N PRO A 144 -16.26 -3.78 17.91
CA PRO A 144 -16.65 -5.14 17.49
C PRO A 144 -17.66 -5.19 16.34
N ASP A 145 -18.40 -4.10 16.09
CA ASP A 145 -19.36 -3.97 15.00
C ASP A 145 -18.78 -3.27 13.76
N ALA A 146 -17.50 -2.89 13.81
CA ALA A 146 -16.83 -2.23 12.69
C ALA A 146 -16.91 -3.03 11.39
N LYS A 147 -17.11 -2.31 10.30
CA LYS A 147 -17.07 -2.83 8.93
C LYS A 147 -16.25 -1.87 8.08
N PHE A 148 -15.43 -2.45 7.21
CA PHE A 148 -14.69 -1.72 6.20
C PHE A 148 -14.98 -2.38 4.86
N GLU A 149 -15.56 -1.62 3.95
CA GLU A 149 -15.97 -2.09 2.63
C GLU A 149 -14.90 -1.81 1.58
N TRP A 150 -14.84 -2.63 0.53
CA TRP A 150 -13.81 -2.52 -0.52
C TRP A 150 -13.84 -1.16 -1.24
N PHE A 151 -14.99 -0.50 -1.33
CA PHE A 151 -15.12 0.82 -1.97
C PHE A 151 -14.64 1.98 -1.07
N GLN A 152 -14.33 1.70 0.20
CA GLN A 152 -13.71 2.66 1.11
C GLN A 152 -12.17 2.62 1.02
N VAL A 153 -11.61 1.69 0.25
CA VAL A 153 -10.17 1.57 0.03
C VAL A 153 -9.67 2.78 -0.76
N HIS A 154 -8.62 3.42 -0.25
CA HIS A 154 -7.90 4.49 -0.95
C HIS A 154 -6.80 3.92 -1.85
N ASP A 155 -6.32 4.74 -2.79
CA ASP A 155 -5.26 4.34 -3.70
C ASP A 155 -4.00 3.85 -2.95
N PRO A 156 -3.48 2.67 -3.31
CA PRO A 156 -2.34 2.05 -2.65
C PRO A 156 -0.99 2.65 -3.06
N PHE A 157 0.01 2.35 -2.23
CA PHE A 157 1.39 2.27 -2.69
C PHE A 157 1.61 0.83 -3.20
N ASN A 158 1.67 0.67 -4.52
CA ASN A 158 1.83 -0.61 -5.19
C ASN A 158 3.30 -1.05 -5.14
N ASN A 159 3.69 -1.78 -4.10
CA ASN A 159 5.06 -2.22 -3.95
C ASN A 159 5.45 -3.21 -5.04
N PHE A 160 6.64 -3.05 -5.62
CA PHE A 160 7.20 -3.96 -6.63
C PHE A 160 6.46 -3.97 -7.97
N SER A 161 5.51 -3.04 -8.16
CA SER A 161 4.74 -2.91 -9.38
C SER A 161 5.42 -1.96 -10.36
N GLU A 162 5.58 -2.41 -11.61
CA GLU A 162 6.06 -1.60 -12.72
C GLU A 162 4.90 -1.17 -13.61
N HIS A 163 4.57 0.11 -13.57
CA HIS A 163 3.70 0.74 -14.55
C HIS A 163 4.43 1.93 -15.16
N ALA A 164 4.89 1.79 -16.41
CA ALA A 164 5.56 2.86 -17.11
C ALA A 164 4.53 3.85 -17.69
N ILE A 165 4.63 5.12 -17.30
CA ILE A 165 4.00 6.19 -18.09
C ILE A 165 4.86 6.39 -19.32
N LEU A 166 4.36 5.97 -20.47
CA LEU A 166 5.00 6.25 -21.75
C LEU A 166 4.68 7.70 -22.14
N HIS A 167 5.71 8.53 -22.27
CA HIS A 167 5.58 9.80 -22.97
C HIS A 167 5.42 9.49 -24.46
N ASN A 168 4.23 9.74 -25.01
CA ASN A 168 4.02 9.62 -26.44
C ASN A 168 4.53 10.89 -27.12
N GLU A 169 5.79 10.91 -27.58
CA GLU A 169 6.35 12.01 -28.39
C GLU A 169 5.86 11.96 -29.85
N GLY A 170 4.54 11.87 -30.09
CA GLY A 170 4.06 11.61 -31.46
C GLY A 170 2.56 11.76 -31.74
N LEU A 171 1.89 12.80 -31.23
CA LEU A 171 0.55 13.18 -31.72
C LEU A 171 0.49 14.65 -32.17
N ASP A 172 1.53 15.13 -32.86
CA ASP A 172 1.47 16.37 -33.64
C ASP A 172 0.84 16.12 -35.03
N GLY A 173 -0.36 15.54 -35.07
CA GLY A 173 -0.99 15.20 -36.34
C GLY A 173 -2.39 14.60 -36.27
N ILE A 174 -3.34 15.30 -35.63
CA ILE A 174 -4.78 15.24 -35.96
C ILE A 174 -5.31 16.66 -35.95
#